data_AF-A0A3M9N3F9-F1
#
_entry.id   AF-A0A3M9N3F9-F1
#
_cell.length_a   1.000
_cell.length_b   1.000
_cell.length_c   1.000
_cell.angle_alpha   90.00
_cell.angle_beta   90.00
_cell.angle_gamma   90.00
#
_symmetry.space_group_name_H-M   'P 1'
#
loop_
_entity.id
_entity.type
_entity.pdbx_description
1 polymer ?
#
loop_
_entity_poly.entity_id
_entity_poly.type
_entity_poly.pdbx_seq_one_letter_code
_entity_poly.pdbx_strand_id
1 'polypeptide(L)'
;MNTLLLATPEQEEEYGLKFHHRAYLHVQDSKDLAIWLPQADLVIDLLLHEQPERLAQYQTQGKADKLTVFFNANGVDIAAFAQAYTPLNFHLAGLKGTPLLNKEVLQVSLLRDDSRRAVDKAFVFLATLYELVEEKK
;
A
#
# COMPACT_ATOMS: atom_id res chain seq x y z
N MET A 1 -10.63 1.51 10.03
CA MET A 1 -9.36 2.04 9.48
C MET A 1 -9.74 2.90 8.32
N ASN A 2 -9.25 4.14 8.28
CA ASN A 2 -9.46 5.01 7.14
C ASN A 2 -8.51 4.60 6.02
N THR A 3 -9.07 4.18 4.89
CA THR A 3 -8.31 3.70 3.74
C THR A 3 -8.30 4.75 2.63
N LEU A 4 -7.13 5.05 2.08
CA LEU A 4 -7.00 5.80 0.83
C LEU A 4 -6.61 4.86 -0.28
N LEU A 5 -7.23 5.04 -1.45
CA LEU A 5 -6.91 4.31 -2.67
C LEU A 5 -6.40 5.31 -3.70
N LEU A 6 -5.19 5.06 -4.21
CA LEU A 6 -4.64 5.74 -5.37
C LEU A 6 -4.46 4.69 -6.47
N ALA A 7 -5.26 4.81 -7.51
CA ALA A 7 -5.42 3.78 -8.52
C ALA A 7 -5.94 4.43 -9.82
N THR A 8 -5.78 3.75 -10.95
CA THR A 8 -6.57 4.10 -12.15
C THR A 8 -8.05 3.72 -11.94
N PRO A 9 -8.98 4.24 -12.76
CA PRO A 9 -10.40 3.85 -12.67
C PRO A 9 -10.63 2.34 -12.78
N GLU A 10 -9.88 1.65 -13.64
CA GLU A 10 -9.99 0.21 -13.83
C GLU A 10 -9.51 -0.56 -12.59
N GLN A 11 -8.38 -0.12 -12.02
CA GLN A 11 -7.85 -0.68 -10.78
C GLN A 11 -8.77 -0.43 -9.59
N GLU A 12 -9.44 0.72 -9.55
CA GLU A 12 -10.45 1.02 -8.54
C GLU A 12 -11.64 0.07 -8.64
N GLU A 13 -12.16 -0.18 -9.85
CA GLU A 13 -13.25 -1.13 -10.06
C GLU A 13 -12.86 -2.53 -9.57
N GLU A 14 -11.67 -3.02 -9.95
CA GLU A 14 -11.14 -4.29 -9.46
C GLU A 14 -11.01 -4.32 -7.93
N TYR A 15 -10.51 -3.23 -7.34
CA TYR A 15 -10.36 -3.09 -5.89
C TYR A 15 -11.71 -3.15 -5.18
N GLY A 16 -12.71 -2.43 -5.68
CA GLY A 16 -14.07 -2.40 -5.11
C GLY A 16 -14.78 -3.76 -5.20
N LEU A 17 -14.48 -4.53 -6.23
CA LEU A 17 -14.93 -5.93 -6.35
C LEU A 17 -14.16 -6.87 -5.41
N LYS A 18 -12.90 -6.59 -5.08
CA LYS A 18 -12.11 -7.45 -4.18
C LYS A 18 -12.40 -7.19 -2.70
N PHE A 19 -12.52 -5.93 -2.33
CA PHE A 19 -12.64 -5.48 -0.94
C PHE A 19 -13.99 -4.80 -0.71
N HIS A 20 -15.07 -5.55 -0.95
CA HIS A 20 -16.45 -5.09 -0.86
C HIS A 20 -16.75 -4.31 0.45
N HIS A 21 -17.52 -3.22 0.33
CA HIS A 21 -18.07 -2.44 1.44
C HIS A 21 -17.05 -1.77 2.39
N ARG A 22 -15.84 -1.47 1.91
CA ARG A 22 -14.88 -0.67 2.69
C ARG A 22 -15.01 0.81 2.31
N ALA A 23 -15.20 1.66 3.32
CA ALA A 23 -15.11 3.12 3.13
C ALA A 23 -13.66 3.45 2.75
N TYR A 24 -13.43 3.75 1.48
CA TYR A 24 -12.18 4.29 0.98
C TYR A 24 -12.43 5.60 0.26
N LEU A 25 -11.41 6.46 0.24
CA LEU A 25 -11.42 7.66 -0.56
C LEU A 25 -10.49 7.48 -1.74
N HIS A 26 -11.02 7.69 -2.95
CA HIS A 26 -10.22 7.75 -4.16
C HIS A 26 -9.56 9.13 -4.27
N VAL A 27 -8.24 9.16 -4.41
CA VAL A 27 -7.45 10.40 -4.50
C VAL A 27 -6.67 10.40 -5.82
N GLN A 28 -6.95 11.39 -6.68
CA GLN A 28 -6.32 11.52 -8.00
C GLN A 28 -5.16 12.52 -8.02
N ASP A 29 -5.22 13.58 -7.21
CA ASP A 29 -4.17 14.60 -7.15
C ASP A 29 -3.30 14.46 -5.88
N SER A 30 -1.99 14.61 -6.06
CA SER A 30 -1.01 14.81 -5.00
C SER A 30 -1.40 15.85 -3.94
N LYS A 31 -2.12 16.92 -4.31
CA LYS A 31 -2.56 17.96 -3.38
C LYS A 31 -3.65 17.48 -2.44
N ASP A 32 -4.54 16.64 -2.95
CA ASP A 32 -5.60 16.02 -2.15
C ASP A 32 -5.02 14.99 -1.19
N LEU A 33 -3.95 14.29 -1.61
CA LEU A 33 -3.25 13.34 -0.77
C LEU A 33 -2.79 13.96 0.56
N ALA A 34 -2.28 15.20 0.53
CA ALA A 34 -1.85 15.93 1.71
C ALA A 34 -2.98 16.19 2.73
N ILE A 35 -4.21 16.37 2.27
CA ILE A 35 -5.38 16.64 3.10
C ILE A 35 -5.81 15.37 3.86
N TRP A 36 -5.69 14.22 3.19
CA TRP A 36 -6.22 12.96 3.66
C TRP A 36 -5.20 12.06 4.36
N LEU A 37 -3.91 12.18 4.03
CA LEU A 37 -2.83 11.40 4.65
C LEU A 37 -2.80 11.49 6.19
N PRO A 38 -2.99 12.66 6.82
CA PRO A 38 -3.04 12.76 8.27
C PRO A 38 -4.20 11.99 8.91
N GLN A 39 -5.21 11.60 8.13
CA GLN A 39 -6.39 10.86 8.59
C GLN A 39 -6.34 9.38 8.22
N ALA A 40 -5.50 8.99 7.26
CA ALA A 40 -5.36 7.63 6.77
C ALA A 40 -4.62 6.72 7.77
N ASP A 41 -5.12 5.50 7.94
CA ASP A 41 -4.39 4.42 8.62
C ASP A 41 -3.76 3.46 7.60
N LEU A 42 -4.40 3.37 6.43
CA LEU A 42 -4.05 2.48 5.35
C LEU A 42 -4.08 3.26 4.04
N VAL A 43 -3.03 3.14 3.24
CA VAL A 43 -2.97 3.66 1.88
C VAL A 43 -2.70 2.47 0.96
N ILE A 44 -3.45 2.39 -0.12
CA ILE A 44 -3.23 1.43 -1.19
C ILE A 44 -2.94 2.28 -2.43
N ASP A 45 -1.67 2.44 -2.73
CA ASP A 45 -1.18 3.24 -3.86
C ASP A 45 -0.67 2.31 -4.96
N LEU A 46 -1.57 1.94 -5.86
CA LEU A 46 -1.27 1.06 -6.99
C LEU A 46 -0.43 1.76 -8.07
N LEU A 47 -0.20 3.07 -7.95
CA LEU A 47 0.58 3.91 -8.85
C LEU A 47 1.95 4.29 -8.29
N LEU A 48 2.26 3.93 -7.03
CA LEU A 48 3.50 4.34 -6.35
C LEU A 48 4.78 3.92 -7.10
N HIS A 49 4.76 2.75 -7.75
CA HIS A 49 5.88 2.25 -8.54
C HIS A 49 6.25 3.14 -9.73
N GLU A 50 5.29 3.92 -10.23
CA GLU A 50 5.49 4.90 -11.31
C GLU A 50 5.84 6.30 -10.77
N GLN A 51 5.53 6.56 -9.49
CA GLN A 51 5.68 7.85 -8.81
C GLN A 51 6.38 7.70 -7.45
N PRO A 52 7.63 7.21 -7.42
CA PRO A 52 8.36 6.92 -6.18
C PRO A 52 8.53 8.13 -5.25
N GLU A 53 8.49 9.35 -5.79
CA GLU A 53 8.58 10.60 -5.03
C GLU A 53 7.47 10.76 -3.98
N ARG A 54 6.34 10.05 -4.11
CA ARG A 54 5.27 10.03 -3.11
C ARG A 54 5.71 9.42 -1.78
N LEU A 55 6.76 8.59 -1.76
CA LEU A 55 7.35 8.09 -0.51
C LEU A 55 7.74 9.22 0.44
N ALA A 56 8.27 10.33 -0.08
CA ALA A 56 8.61 11.51 0.72
C ALA A 56 7.37 12.20 1.31
N GLN A 57 6.24 12.19 0.58
CA GLN A 57 4.98 12.74 1.08
C GLN A 57 4.43 11.87 2.23
N TYR A 58 4.49 10.55 2.09
CA TYR A 58 4.11 9.62 3.16
C TYR A 58 4.97 9.79 4.42
N GLN A 59 6.28 10.05 4.26
CA GLN A 59 7.17 10.33 5.39
C GLN A 59 6.81 11.63 6.12
N THR A 60 6.47 12.69 5.38
CA THR A 60 6.33 14.04 5.94
C THR A 60 4.91 14.36 6.39
N GLN A 61 3.90 13.76 5.78
CA GLN A 61 2.49 14.12 5.96
C GLN A 61 1.64 12.94 6.47
N GLY A 62 2.17 11.72 6.44
CA GLY A 62 1.53 10.54 6.98
C GLY A 62 1.55 10.48 8.51
N LYS A 63 0.93 9.44 9.08
CA LYS A 63 0.90 9.18 10.53
C LYS A 63 2.14 8.42 11.04
N ALA A 64 3.29 8.54 10.37
CA ALA A 64 4.51 7.81 10.69
C ALA A 64 4.25 6.30 10.89
N ASP A 65 4.61 5.72 12.02
CA ASP A 65 4.53 4.29 12.33
C ASP A 65 3.09 3.75 12.40
N LYS A 66 2.09 4.63 12.41
CA LYS A 66 0.67 4.25 12.36
C LYS A 66 0.14 4.11 10.93
N LEU A 67 0.91 4.54 9.93
CA LEU A 67 0.54 4.45 8.52
C LEU A 67 1.09 3.15 7.91
N THR A 68 0.22 2.41 7.23
CA THR A 68 0.61 1.29 6.36
C THR A 68 0.33 1.66 4.91
N VAL A 69 1.34 1.53 4.05
CA VAL A 69 1.24 1.79 2.62
C VAL A 69 1.48 0.48 1.88
N PHE A 70 0.48 0.06 1.11
CA PHE A 70 0.62 -0.99 0.11
C PHE A 70 0.80 -0.36 -1.26
N PHE A 71 1.65 -0.97 -2.09
CA PHE A 71 1.78 -0.58 -3.49
C PHE A 71 1.89 -1.77 -4.43
N ASN A 72 1.69 -1.54 -5.73
CA ASN A 72 1.95 -2.55 -6.74
C ASN A 72 3.45 -2.82 -6.87
N ALA A 73 3.91 -3.98 -6.39
CA ALA A 73 5.32 -4.40 -6.42
C ALA A 73 5.58 -5.51 -7.45
N ASN A 74 4.77 -5.60 -8.50
CA ASN A 74 5.02 -6.54 -9.59
C ASN A 74 6.33 -6.23 -10.32
N GLY A 75 7.28 -7.16 -10.23
CA GLY A 75 8.60 -6.99 -10.86
C GLY A 75 9.48 -5.92 -10.20
N VAL A 76 9.10 -5.43 -9.01
CA VAL A 76 9.85 -4.42 -8.27
C VAL A 76 10.47 -5.06 -7.03
N ASP A 77 11.79 -4.89 -6.86
CA ASP A 77 12.46 -5.15 -5.59
C ASP A 77 12.18 -3.97 -4.66
N ILE A 78 11.42 -4.23 -3.59
CA ILE A 78 11.00 -3.21 -2.62
C ILE A 78 12.19 -2.52 -1.93
N ALA A 79 13.28 -3.24 -1.68
CA ALA A 79 14.46 -2.68 -1.00
C ALA A 79 15.19 -1.72 -1.94
N ALA A 80 15.36 -2.11 -3.21
CA ALA A 80 15.95 -1.25 -4.24
C ALA A 80 15.06 -0.02 -4.51
N PHE A 81 13.75 -0.22 -4.59
CA PHE A 81 12.76 0.85 -4.82
C PHE A 81 12.77 1.92 -3.72
N ALA A 82 12.81 1.50 -2.45
CA ALA A 82 12.77 2.41 -1.32
C ALA A 82 14.13 3.02 -0.96
N GLN A 83 15.24 2.54 -1.53
CA GLN A 83 16.61 2.84 -1.08
C GLN A 83 16.86 4.35 -0.90
N ALA A 84 16.48 5.17 -1.88
CA ALA A 84 16.68 6.63 -1.85
C ALA A 84 15.86 7.38 -0.78
N TYR A 85 14.86 6.72 -0.19
CA TYR A 85 13.94 7.30 0.79
C TYR A 85 14.11 6.69 2.18
N THR A 86 14.90 5.62 2.30
CA THR A 86 15.18 5.01 3.60
C THR A 86 16.04 5.94 4.50
N PRO A 87 15.81 5.94 5.82
CA PRO A 87 14.82 5.14 6.56
C PRO A 87 13.39 5.69 6.44
N LEU A 88 12.41 4.83 6.14
CA LEU A 88 10.99 5.19 6.17
C LEU A 88 10.47 5.22 7.61
N ASN A 89 9.65 6.20 7.96
CA ASN A 89 9.04 6.29 9.30
C ASN A 89 7.66 5.59 9.37
N PHE A 90 7.19 5.00 8.27
CA PHE A 90 5.92 4.27 8.15
C PHE A 90 6.16 2.83 7.66
N HIS A 91 5.11 2.03 7.58
CA HIS A 91 5.18 0.65 7.11
C HIS A 91 4.92 0.57 5.60
N LEU A 92 5.93 0.17 4.82
CA LEU A 92 5.81 -0.06 3.38
C LEU A 92 5.77 -1.56 3.07
N ALA A 93 4.79 -1.97 2.27
CA ALA A 93 4.64 -3.35 1.81
C ALA A 93 4.24 -3.39 0.32
N GLY A 94 4.80 -4.34 -0.42
CA GLY A 94 4.52 -4.55 -1.83
C GLY A 94 3.48 -5.64 -2.05
N LEU A 95 2.45 -5.36 -2.83
CA LEU A 95 1.47 -6.33 -3.31
C LEU A 95 1.96 -6.92 -4.63
N LYS A 96 1.98 -8.25 -4.73
CA LYS A 96 2.43 -8.97 -5.93
C LYS A 96 1.34 -9.79 -6.62
N GLY A 97 1.44 -9.79 -7.95
CA GLY A 97 0.61 -10.48 -8.91
C GLY A 97 -0.78 -9.87 -9.05
N THR A 98 -0.82 -8.67 -9.60
CA THR A 98 -2.04 -8.10 -10.21
C THR A 98 -2.49 -8.91 -11.43
N PRO A 99 -3.80 -8.97 -11.73
CA PRO A 99 -4.91 -8.35 -11.00
C PRO A 99 -5.20 -9.05 -9.65
N LEU A 100 -5.56 -8.28 -8.63
CA LEU A 100 -5.75 -8.79 -7.25
C LEU A 100 -7.07 -9.54 -7.07
N LEU A 101 -8.08 -9.20 -7.89
CA LEU A 101 -9.47 -9.66 -7.73
C LEU A 101 -9.56 -11.20 -7.63
N ASN A 102 -8.87 -11.90 -8.53
CA ASN A 102 -8.99 -13.35 -8.70
C ASN A 102 -8.13 -14.16 -7.72
N LYS A 103 -7.37 -13.52 -6.84
CA LYS A 103 -6.45 -14.22 -5.93
C LYS A 103 -7.06 -14.43 -4.55
N GLU A 104 -7.21 -15.68 -4.12
CA GLU A 104 -7.67 -16.00 -2.75
C GLU A 104 -6.66 -15.56 -1.68
N VAL A 105 -5.37 -15.73 -1.97
CA VAL A 105 -4.25 -15.32 -1.12
C VAL A 105 -3.41 -14.29 -1.86
N LEU A 106 -3.26 -13.10 -1.29
CA LEU A 106 -2.41 -12.05 -1.85
C LEU A 106 -0.96 -12.26 -1.45
N GLN A 107 -0.04 -11.97 -2.36
CA GLN A 107 1.39 -12.06 -2.11
C GLN A 107 1.90 -10.71 -1.66
N VAL A 108 2.61 -10.70 -0.52
CA VAL A 108 3.11 -9.47 0.09
C VAL A 108 4.61 -9.57 0.31
N SER A 109 5.37 -8.57 -0.17
CA SER A 109 6.75 -8.36 0.26
C SER A 109 6.83 -7.23 1.28
N LEU A 110 7.65 -7.41 2.31
CA LEU A 110 7.87 -6.40 3.35
C LEU A 110 9.22 -5.72 3.13
N LEU A 111 9.27 -4.40 3.32
CA LEU A 111 10.56 -3.71 3.38
C LEU A 111 11.30 -4.01 4.70
N ARG A 112 10.55 -4.18 5.78
CA ARG A 112 11.07 -4.44 7.13
C ARG A 112 10.22 -5.46 7.87
N ASP A 113 10.86 -6.34 8.63
CA ASP A 113 10.19 -7.38 9.42
C ASP A 113 9.27 -6.81 10.50
N ASP A 114 9.63 -5.65 11.06
CA ASP A 114 8.82 -4.94 12.07
C ASP A 114 7.44 -4.51 11.55
N SER A 115 7.26 -4.49 10.23
CA SER A 115 6.02 -4.10 9.56
C SER A 115 5.00 -5.24 9.50
N ARG A 116 5.41 -6.47 9.85
CA ARG A 116 4.54 -7.65 9.82
C ARG A 116 3.24 -7.45 10.57
N ARG A 117 3.30 -6.90 11.79
CA ARG A 117 2.12 -6.70 12.65
C ARG A 117 1.15 -5.67 12.05
N ALA A 118 1.67 -4.63 11.42
CA ALA A 118 0.85 -3.63 10.74
C ALA A 118 0.14 -4.22 9.51
N VAL A 119 0.86 -5.04 8.75
CA VAL A 119 0.32 -5.80 7.62
C VAL A 119 -0.74 -6.81 8.06
N ASP A 120 -0.50 -7.59 9.11
CA ASP A 120 -1.50 -8.50 9.69
C ASP A 120 -2.80 -7.77 10.01
N LYS A 121 -2.70 -6.63 10.70
CA LYS A 121 -3.87 -5.80 11.03
C LYS A 121 -4.61 -5.31 9.78
N ALA A 122 -3.87 -4.90 8.75
CA ALA A 122 -4.47 -4.46 7.50
C ALA A 122 -5.19 -5.59 6.77
N PHE A 123 -4.63 -6.80 6.71
CA PHE A 123 -5.27 -7.95 6.05
C PHE A 123 -6.49 -8.48 6.80
N VAL A 124 -6.47 -8.46 8.15
CA VAL A 124 -7.67 -8.69 8.96
C VAL A 124 -8.75 -7.65 8.63
N PHE A 125 -8.37 -6.37 8.53
CA PHE A 125 -9.30 -5.31 8.16
C PHE A 125 -9.83 -5.46 6.73
N LEU A 126 -9.00 -5.85 5.77
CA LEU A 126 -9.40 -6.09 4.38
C LEU A 126 -10.20 -7.40 4.21
N ALA A 127 -10.31 -8.22 5.25
CA ALA A 127 -10.97 -9.53 5.24
C ALA A 127 -10.46 -10.45 4.12
N THR A 128 -9.13 -10.50 3.97
CA THR A 128 -8.46 -11.27 2.92
C THR A 128 -7.22 -11.96 3.48
N LEU A 129 -6.77 -13.03 2.82
CA LEU A 129 -5.59 -13.76 3.21
C LEU A 129 -4.37 -13.25 2.48
N TYR A 130 -3.21 -13.40 3.12
CA TYR A 130 -1.94 -13.14 2.46
C TYR A 130 -0.87 -14.13 2.86
N GLU A 131 0.12 -14.23 2.00
CA GLU A 131 1.38 -14.90 2.26
C GLU A 131 2.53 -13.91 2.08
N LEU A 132 3.57 -14.08 2.88
CA LEU A 132 4.81 -13.36 2.63
C LEU A 132 5.59 -14.04 1.53
N VAL A 133 6.09 -13.23 0.61
CA VAL A 133 7.02 -13.67 -0.41
C VAL A 133 8.36 -12.97 -0.18
N GLU A 134 9.41 -13.77 -0.12
CA GLU A 134 10.78 -13.24 -0.06
C GLU A 134 11.13 -12.61 -1.42
N GLU A 135 11.75 -11.44 -1.39
CA GLU A 135 12.41 -10.89 -2.56
C GLU A 135 13.59 -11.82 -2.91
N LYS A 136 13.55 -12.43 -4.10
CA LYS A 136 14.69 -13.21 -4.61
C LYS A 136 15.81 -12.23 -4.90
N LYS A 137 16.85 -12.24 -4.06
CA LYS A 137 18.10 -11.51 -4.25
C LYS A 137 18.79 -11.90 -5.56
#